data_AF-A0A259U1A4-F1
#
_entry.id   AF-A0A259U1A4-F1
#
_cell.length_a   1.000
_cell.length_b   1.000
_cell.length_c   1.000
_cell.angle_alpha   90.00
_cell.angle_beta   90.00
_cell.angle_gamma   90.00
#
_symmetry.space_group_name_H-M   'P 1'
#
loop_
_entity.id
_entity.type
_entity.pdbx_description
1 polymer ?
#
loop_
_entity_poly.entity_id
_entity_poly.type
_entity_poly.pdbx_seq_one_letter_code
_entity_poly.pdbx_strand_id
1 'polypeptide(L)'
;MHAHRFSRRFALAALPVSLALLIAGAFLAGCQDSVSAAGGPVSLQTTEALDVLPANAAMVGMIDFESARANGALDSMMEGEMSPFGANGSSEMDEFIRLTGFDPATDIERVYVAGSPEAETGALVVYARFDRERIERAIESEAPDEAELTRTEIEGVPAWIAVEEEGEAFAFALPNDRMMMAGTESAVREMLARHASGQKGLSSDASMIALVEKARYPDGAWFVVRGIDAPEAPAASASGDGAMGQLGSLAENLVMSIGFQSNGMDVDAYIVPRAGAAASDVADVTRAAVSAMRMQAKAEPAMMDVLDAVKVDEEGAAVRVSGFMPQSLMATAHGF
;
A
#
# COMPACT_ATOMS: atom_id res chain seq x y z
N MET A 1 24.66 20.92 19.80
CA MET A 1 24.29 19.67 20.49
C MET A 1 22.87 19.25 20.09
N HIS A 2 22.56 19.22 18.78
CA HIS A 2 21.22 18.92 18.24
C HIS A 2 21.22 18.08 16.94
N ALA A 3 22.38 17.65 16.42
CA ALA A 3 22.50 16.92 15.15
C ALA A 3 22.47 15.38 15.30
N HIS A 4 21.55 14.84 16.12
CA HIS A 4 21.38 13.39 16.28
C HIS A 4 20.00 12.89 15.84
N ARG A 5 19.23 13.71 15.12
CA ARG A 5 17.80 13.44 14.86
C ARG A 5 17.41 13.32 13.39
N PHE A 6 18.26 13.73 12.45
CA PHE A 6 17.92 13.69 11.02
C PHE A 6 17.95 12.26 10.44
N SER A 7 18.88 11.40 10.88
CA SER A 7 19.03 10.03 10.34
C SER A 7 18.13 8.97 10.96
N ARG A 8 17.38 9.27 12.04
CA ARG A 8 16.61 8.25 12.79
C ARG A 8 15.10 8.24 12.51
N ARG A 9 14.61 9.07 11.59
CA ARG A 9 13.14 9.28 11.44
C ARG A 9 12.56 9.14 10.04
N PHE A 10 13.40 8.95 9.02
CA PHE A 10 12.96 8.36 7.74
C PHE A 10 13.03 6.83 7.76
N ALA A 11 12.94 6.22 8.95
CA ALA A 11 12.36 4.89 9.03
C ALA A 11 10.91 5.03 8.56
N LEU A 12 10.68 4.86 7.26
CA LEU A 12 9.41 4.35 6.76
C LEU A 12 9.11 3.19 7.69
N ALA A 13 8.18 3.39 8.63
CA ALA A 13 7.73 2.33 9.48
C ALA A 13 7.38 1.21 8.50
N ALA A 14 8.16 0.12 8.54
CA ALA A 14 7.88 -1.08 7.78
C ALA A 14 6.41 -1.36 8.07
N LEU A 15 5.55 -1.04 7.10
CA LEU A 15 4.12 -1.05 7.28
C LEU A 15 3.83 -2.48 7.69
N PRO A 16 3.50 -2.75 8.96
CA PRO A 16 3.34 -4.12 9.38
C PRO A 16 2.20 -4.63 8.53
N VAL A 17 2.46 -5.71 7.79
CA VAL A 17 1.49 -6.42 6.93
C VAL A 17 0.16 -6.67 7.67
N SER A 18 0.17 -6.57 9.00
CA SER A 18 -0.97 -6.43 9.91
C SER A 18 -2.05 -5.38 9.51
N LEU A 19 -1.71 -4.26 8.85
CA LEU A 19 -2.71 -3.25 8.49
C LEU A 19 -3.59 -3.67 7.29
N ALA A 20 -3.04 -4.43 6.35
CA ALA A 20 -3.80 -4.98 5.23
C ALA A 20 -4.82 -6.05 5.65
N LEU A 21 -4.65 -6.65 6.84
CA LEU A 21 -5.55 -7.69 7.37
C LEU A 21 -6.67 -7.14 8.27
N LEU A 22 -6.62 -5.87 8.68
CA LEU A 22 -7.57 -5.29 9.64
C LEU A 22 -8.80 -4.62 9.01
N ILE A 23 -8.82 -4.38 7.68
CA ILE A 23 -9.77 -3.42 7.08
C ILE A 23 -10.99 -4.06 6.39
N ALA A 24 -11.08 -5.39 6.26
CA ALA A 24 -12.15 -6.07 5.49
C ALA A 24 -13.46 -6.39 6.25
N GLY A 25 -13.77 -5.78 7.39
CA GLY A 25 -14.85 -6.25 8.28
C GLY A 25 -16.06 -5.35 8.36
N ALA A 26 -16.92 -5.28 7.32
CA ALA A 26 -17.79 -4.11 7.17
C ALA A 26 -18.88 -3.95 6.02
N PHE A 27 -20.20 -3.62 6.23
CA PHE A 27 -21.30 -2.86 5.46
C PHE A 27 -22.34 -3.40 4.46
N LEU A 28 -23.55 -2.77 4.57
CA LEU A 28 -24.70 -2.59 3.65
C LEU A 28 -25.50 -1.34 4.10
N ALA A 29 -26.43 -0.69 3.37
CA ALA A 29 -27.24 -1.09 2.22
C ALA A 29 -27.67 0.12 1.35
N GLY A 30 -27.86 -0.13 0.04
CA GLY A 30 -28.57 0.76 -0.88
C GLY A 30 -28.55 0.32 -2.36
N CYS A 31 -29.47 -0.58 -2.74
CA CYS A 31 -29.98 -0.89 -4.10
C CYS A 31 -29.04 -1.35 -5.25
N GLN A 32 -29.18 -2.65 -5.54
CA GLN A 32 -29.26 -3.34 -6.86
C GLN A 32 -28.11 -3.31 -7.89
N ASP A 33 -27.77 -4.54 -8.28
CA ASP A 33 -27.28 -5.02 -9.58
C ASP A 33 -25.94 -4.51 -10.11
N SER A 34 -24.86 -5.19 -9.72
CA SER A 34 -23.78 -5.58 -10.63
C SER A 34 -22.87 -6.63 -9.99
N VAL A 35 -23.40 -7.85 -9.83
CA VAL A 35 -22.54 -9.04 -9.78
C VAL A 35 -22.10 -9.28 -11.22
N SER A 36 -20.96 -8.70 -11.58
CA SER A 36 -20.02 -9.12 -12.62
C SER A 36 -19.33 -7.89 -13.22
N ALA A 37 -18.23 -7.51 -12.60
CA ALA A 37 -17.06 -7.11 -13.36
C ALA A 37 -15.86 -7.53 -12.52
N ALA A 38 -15.02 -8.41 -13.09
CA ALA A 38 -13.61 -8.41 -12.73
C ALA A 38 -13.08 -6.98 -12.85
N GLY A 39 -12.05 -6.63 -12.07
CA GLY A 39 -11.35 -5.36 -12.24
C GLY A 39 -11.08 -5.11 -13.73
N GLY A 40 -11.35 -3.89 -14.17
CA GLY A 40 -11.10 -3.51 -15.56
C GLY A 40 -9.62 -3.61 -15.92
N PRO A 41 -9.26 -3.39 -17.19
CA PRO A 41 -7.86 -3.30 -17.57
C PRO A 41 -7.14 -2.24 -16.73
N VAL A 42 -5.90 -2.52 -16.36
CA VAL A 42 -5.05 -1.58 -15.63
C VAL A 42 -4.85 -0.29 -16.42
N SER A 43 -4.77 0.84 -15.72
CA SER A 43 -4.53 2.14 -16.36
C SER A 43 -3.14 2.19 -17.02
N LEU A 44 -2.94 3.13 -17.95
CA LEU A 44 -1.62 3.36 -18.55
C LEU A 44 -0.58 3.74 -17.49
N GLN A 45 -0.93 4.60 -16.53
CA GLN A 45 -0.03 4.99 -15.45
C GLN A 45 0.32 3.81 -14.53
N THR A 46 -0.66 2.94 -14.23
CA THR A 46 -0.40 1.70 -13.50
C THR A 46 0.55 0.81 -14.27
N THR A 47 0.37 0.66 -15.58
CA THR A 47 1.28 -0.12 -16.43
C THR A 47 2.70 0.45 -16.41
N GLU A 48 2.85 1.77 -16.55
CA GLU A 48 4.15 2.47 -16.47
C GLU A 48 4.84 2.25 -15.12
N ALA A 49 4.09 2.29 -14.01
CA ALA A 49 4.64 2.01 -12.68
C ALA A 49 5.11 0.55 -12.56
N LEU A 50 4.28 -0.40 -13.02
CA LEU A 50 4.59 -1.83 -12.98
C LEU A 50 5.74 -2.19 -13.96
N ASP A 51 5.96 -1.42 -15.03
CA ASP A 51 7.09 -1.60 -15.94
C ASP A 51 8.44 -1.33 -15.27
N VAL A 52 8.51 -0.47 -14.25
CA VAL A 52 9.77 -0.15 -13.57
C VAL A 52 9.97 -0.94 -12.28
N LEU A 53 8.88 -1.30 -11.58
CA LEU A 53 8.94 -2.05 -10.33
C LEU A 53 9.61 -3.44 -10.47
N PRO A 54 10.20 -3.99 -9.39
CA PRO A 54 10.89 -5.27 -9.41
C PRO A 54 10.05 -6.40 -10.01
N ALA A 55 10.63 -7.13 -10.96
CA ALA A 55 9.92 -8.17 -11.72
C ALA A 55 9.51 -9.40 -10.87
N ASN A 56 10.22 -9.64 -9.76
CA ASN A 56 10.02 -10.77 -8.85
C ASN A 56 9.27 -10.39 -7.57
N ALA A 57 8.60 -9.23 -7.53
CA ALA A 57 7.83 -8.82 -6.36
C ALA A 57 6.72 -9.83 -6.05
N ALA A 58 6.67 -10.29 -4.80
CA ALA A 58 5.59 -11.15 -4.28
C ALA A 58 4.40 -10.32 -3.80
N MET A 59 4.63 -9.05 -3.48
CA MET A 59 3.59 -8.09 -3.12
C MET A 59 3.69 -6.82 -3.96
N VAL A 60 2.54 -6.27 -4.35
CA VAL A 60 2.43 -5.00 -5.05
C VAL A 60 1.17 -4.27 -4.62
N GLY A 61 1.24 -2.96 -4.45
CA GLY A 61 0.08 -2.14 -4.11
C GLY A 61 0.10 -0.77 -4.76
N MET A 62 -1.05 -0.12 -4.71
CA MET A 62 -1.25 1.25 -5.17
C MET A 62 -2.22 1.96 -4.24
N ILE A 63 -1.98 3.25 -4.00
CA ILE A 63 -2.94 4.16 -3.38
C ILE A 63 -3.09 5.40 -4.27
N ASP A 64 -4.32 5.70 -4.68
CA ASP A 64 -4.69 6.94 -5.35
C ASP A 64 -5.01 8.01 -4.28
N PHE A 65 -3.99 8.81 -3.94
CA PHE A 65 -4.09 9.89 -2.96
C PHE A 65 -4.99 11.02 -3.44
N GLU A 66 -5.06 11.27 -4.74
CA GLU A 66 -5.97 12.27 -5.30
C GLU A 66 -7.42 11.87 -5.07
N SER A 67 -7.77 10.62 -5.37
CA SER A 67 -9.09 10.04 -5.12
C SER A 67 -9.42 9.99 -3.63
N ALA A 68 -8.48 9.57 -2.77
CA ALA A 68 -8.65 9.54 -1.32
C ALA A 68 -8.95 10.94 -0.76
N ARG A 69 -8.21 11.96 -1.21
CA ARG A 69 -8.38 13.35 -0.80
C ARG A 69 -9.69 13.94 -1.33
N ALA A 70 -10.04 13.70 -2.58
CA ALA A 70 -11.28 14.19 -3.18
C ALA A 70 -12.54 13.67 -2.46
N ASN A 71 -12.43 12.52 -1.80
CA ASN A 71 -13.50 11.88 -1.05
C ASN A 71 -13.40 12.06 0.48
N GLY A 72 -12.42 12.83 0.99
CA GLY A 72 -12.23 13.06 2.42
C GLY A 72 -11.74 11.85 3.22
N ALA A 73 -11.38 10.75 2.55
CA ALA A 73 -10.83 9.55 3.19
C ALA A 73 -9.43 9.80 3.76
N LEU A 74 -8.64 10.64 3.07
CA LEU A 74 -7.29 10.98 3.50
C LEU A 74 -7.28 11.73 4.84
N ASP A 75 -8.20 12.68 5.05
CA ASP A 75 -8.32 13.43 6.31
C ASP A 75 -8.61 12.48 7.47
N SER A 76 -9.54 11.53 7.28
CA SER A 76 -9.86 10.53 8.30
C SER A 76 -8.70 9.57 8.59
N MET A 77 -7.87 9.23 7.60
CA MET A 77 -6.67 8.39 7.80
C MET A 77 -5.50 9.15 8.44
N MET A 78 -5.40 10.47 8.19
CA MET A 78 -4.31 11.34 8.65
C MET A 78 -4.58 12.05 9.98
N GLU A 79 -5.80 11.99 10.51
CA GLU A 79 -6.12 12.49 11.87
C GLU A 79 -5.43 11.69 12.99
N GLY A 80 -4.91 10.48 12.69
CA GLY A 80 -3.95 9.79 13.55
C GLY A 80 -2.51 10.31 13.35
N GLU A 81 -1.64 10.23 14.37
CA GLU A 81 -0.20 10.63 14.33
C GLU A 81 0.65 9.97 13.22
N MET A 82 0.06 9.17 12.33
CA MET A 82 0.68 8.47 11.22
C MET A 82 0.35 9.15 9.88
N SER A 83 0.79 10.40 9.70
CA SER A 83 0.99 10.87 8.33
C SER A 83 2.13 10.05 7.71
N PRO A 84 1.90 9.36 6.57
CA PRO A 84 2.93 8.57 5.91
C PRO A 84 4.09 9.44 5.38
N PHE A 85 3.91 10.77 5.40
CA PHE A 85 4.86 11.77 4.96
C PHE A 85 5.57 12.46 6.13
N GLY A 86 5.40 11.96 7.36
CA GLY A 86 5.93 12.56 8.59
C GLY A 86 4.95 13.53 9.26
N ALA A 87 5.27 13.99 10.47
CA ALA A 87 4.40 14.90 11.21
C ALA A 87 4.22 16.22 10.43
N ASN A 88 3.04 16.40 9.82
CA ASN A 88 2.63 17.66 9.21
C ASN A 88 2.76 18.78 10.25
N GLY A 89 3.36 19.91 9.86
CA GLY A 89 3.67 21.02 10.77
C GLY A 89 4.95 20.85 11.60
N SER A 90 5.80 19.87 11.26
CA SER A 90 7.20 19.90 11.72
C SER A 90 7.97 21.01 10.99
N SER A 91 8.87 21.69 11.69
CA SER A 91 9.69 22.76 11.11
C SER A 91 10.52 22.30 9.90
N GLU A 92 10.88 21.02 9.86
CA GLU A 92 11.65 20.39 8.78
C GLU A 92 10.78 20.23 7.52
N MET A 93 9.54 19.75 7.67
CA MET A 93 8.60 19.64 6.54
C MET A 93 8.18 21.02 6.03
N ASP A 94 7.87 21.98 6.92
CA ASP A 94 7.51 23.34 6.54
C ASP A 94 8.64 24.03 5.75
N GLU A 95 9.89 23.80 6.18
CA GLU A 95 11.07 24.31 5.49
C GLU A 95 11.27 23.65 4.12
N PHE A 96 11.11 22.33 4.04
CA PHE A 96 11.16 21.60 2.78
C PHE A 96 10.09 22.09 1.80
N ILE A 97 8.84 22.27 2.23
CA ILE A 97 7.75 22.85 1.43
C ILE A 97 8.12 24.27 1.00
N ARG A 98 8.68 25.08 1.89
CA ARG A 98 9.09 26.46 1.58
C ARG A 98 10.20 26.51 0.52
N LEU A 99 11.17 25.60 0.58
CA LEU A 99 12.32 25.54 -0.33
C LEU A 99 11.95 24.95 -1.70
N THR A 100 11.19 23.87 -1.70
CA THR A 100 10.89 23.10 -2.92
C THR A 100 9.60 23.54 -3.59
N GLY A 101 8.64 24.03 -2.81
CA GLY A 101 7.26 24.26 -3.24
C GLY A 101 6.43 22.97 -3.38
N PHE A 102 7.00 21.81 -3.02
CA PHE A 102 6.32 20.52 -3.06
C PHE A 102 5.67 20.24 -1.71
N ASP A 103 4.35 20.10 -1.70
CA ASP A 103 3.56 19.72 -0.53
C ASP A 103 3.04 18.29 -0.71
N PRO A 104 3.64 17.28 -0.05
CA PRO A 104 3.23 15.88 -0.18
C PRO A 104 1.73 15.64 0.06
N ALA A 105 1.09 16.46 0.92
CA ALA A 105 -0.32 16.32 1.25
C ALA A 105 -1.25 16.71 0.07
N THR A 106 -0.79 17.57 -0.83
CA THR A 106 -1.59 18.08 -1.97
C THR A 106 -1.05 17.66 -3.34
N ASP A 107 0.24 17.37 -3.44
CA ASP A 107 0.92 17.17 -4.71
C ASP A 107 1.18 15.71 -5.07
N ILE A 108 1.13 14.77 -4.11
CA ILE A 108 1.14 13.35 -4.41
C ILE A 108 -0.21 12.95 -5.00
N GLU A 109 -0.15 12.28 -6.15
CA GLU A 109 -1.30 11.78 -6.89
C GLU A 109 -1.49 10.30 -6.60
N ARG A 110 -0.45 9.49 -6.85
CA ARG A 110 -0.49 8.04 -6.65
C ARG A 110 0.84 7.50 -6.15
N VAL A 111 0.78 6.47 -5.32
CA VAL A 111 1.95 5.76 -4.82
C VAL A 111 1.80 4.29 -5.13
N TYR A 112 2.84 3.69 -5.70
CA TYR A 112 2.94 2.26 -5.95
C TYR A 112 4.06 1.68 -5.10
N VAL A 113 3.79 0.56 -4.44
CA VAL A 113 4.76 -0.17 -3.63
C VAL A 113 4.93 -1.57 -4.19
N ALA A 114 6.14 -2.11 -4.14
CA ALA A 114 6.40 -3.52 -4.43
C ALA A 114 7.44 -4.07 -3.46
N GLY A 115 7.35 -5.35 -3.14
CA GLY A 115 8.30 -6.01 -2.24
C GLY A 115 8.26 -7.52 -2.33
N SER A 116 9.17 -8.16 -1.60
CA SER A 116 9.13 -9.59 -1.33
C SER A 116 9.41 -9.87 0.15
N PRO A 117 8.96 -11.01 0.70
CA PRO A 117 9.23 -11.38 2.09
C PRO A 117 10.72 -11.46 2.44
N GLU A 118 11.58 -11.71 1.45
CA GLU A 118 13.03 -11.82 1.67
C GLU A 118 13.77 -10.48 1.59
N ALA A 119 13.12 -9.42 1.10
CA ALA A 119 13.72 -8.10 0.98
C ALA A 119 13.48 -7.27 2.25
N GLU A 120 14.54 -6.67 2.79
CA GLU A 120 14.45 -5.79 3.96
C GLU A 120 13.65 -4.51 3.67
N THR A 121 13.72 -4.02 2.43
CA THR A 121 13.08 -2.76 2.00
C THR A 121 12.39 -2.93 0.64
N GLY A 122 11.18 -2.37 0.51
CA GLY A 122 10.41 -2.38 -0.73
C GLY A 122 10.86 -1.32 -1.74
N ALA A 123 10.40 -1.47 -2.98
CA ALA A 123 10.52 -0.47 -4.04
C ALA A 123 9.25 0.40 -4.12
N LEU A 124 9.44 1.69 -4.39
CA LEU A 124 8.40 2.71 -4.42
C LEU A 124 8.45 3.47 -5.75
N VAL A 125 7.29 3.67 -6.38
CA VAL A 125 7.11 4.64 -7.46
C VAL A 125 6.04 5.63 -7.03
N VAL A 126 6.38 6.92 -7.02
CA VAL A 126 5.45 7.99 -6.67
C VAL A 126 5.18 8.84 -7.90
N TYR A 127 3.91 9.02 -8.23
CA TYR A 127 3.46 10.05 -9.16
C TYR A 127 3.00 11.27 -8.39
N ALA A 128 3.59 12.42 -8.72
CA ALA A 128 3.36 13.67 -8.02
C ALA A 128 3.62 14.86 -8.93
N ARG A 129 3.10 16.03 -8.54
CA ARG A 129 3.37 17.31 -9.20
C ARG A 129 4.51 18.01 -8.46
N PHE A 130 5.65 18.18 -9.11
CA PHE A 130 6.80 18.84 -8.47
C PHE A 130 7.66 19.60 -9.47
N ASP A 131 8.44 20.56 -8.94
CA ASP A 131 9.52 21.23 -9.67
C ASP A 131 10.83 20.51 -9.34
N ARG A 132 11.29 19.67 -10.29
CA ARG A 132 12.49 18.85 -10.11
C ARG A 132 13.70 19.70 -9.76
N GLU A 133 13.94 20.79 -10.48
CA GLU A 133 15.11 21.65 -10.25
C GLU A 133 15.10 22.29 -8.87
N ARG A 134 13.91 22.62 -8.32
CA ARG A 134 13.80 23.11 -6.95
C ARG A 134 14.08 22.04 -5.91
N ILE A 135 13.56 20.83 -6.11
CA ILE A 135 13.85 19.70 -5.21
C ILE A 135 15.35 19.41 -5.21
N GLU A 136 15.97 19.27 -6.38
CA GLU A 136 17.40 19.02 -6.53
C GLU A 136 18.24 20.09 -5.83
N ARG A 137 17.92 21.37 -6.08
CA ARG A 137 18.63 22.49 -5.46
C ARG A 137 18.47 22.51 -3.94
N ALA A 138 17.29 22.19 -3.42
CA ALA A 138 17.04 22.14 -1.98
C ALA A 138 17.85 21.02 -1.32
N ILE A 139 17.91 19.84 -1.93
CA ILE A 139 18.74 18.73 -1.45
C ILE A 139 20.22 19.14 -1.46
N GLU A 140 20.69 19.76 -2.54
CA GLU A 140 22.09 20.20 -2.66
C GLU A 140 22.47 21.32 -1.67
N SER A 141 21.52 22.21 -1.33
CA SER A 141 21.77 23.30 -0.37
C SER A 141 21.76 22.84 1.09
N GLU A 142 21.00 21.81 1.43
CA GLU A 142 20.83 21.29 2.80
C GLU A 142 21.76 20.10 3.12
N ALA A 143 22.25 19.37 2.11
CA ALA A 143 23.16 18.25 2.25
C ALA A 143 24.69 18.54 2.42
N PRO A 144 25.24 19.77 2.54
CA PRO A 144 26.70 19.92 2.53
C PRO A 144 27.48 19.31 3.70
N ASP A 145 26.94 19.18 4.92
CA ASP A 145 27.77 18.81 6.10
C ASP A 145 27.15 17.84 7.13
N GLU A 146 25.82 17.59 7.16
CA GLU A 146 25.20 16.76 8.22
C GLU A 146 24.24 15.65 7.72
N ALA A 147 23.82 15.66 6.46
CA ALA A 147 23.06 14.56 5.87
C ALA A 147 24.01 13.68 5.03
N GLU A 148 24.15 12.41 5.37
CA GLU A 148 24.96 11.42 4.63
C GLU A 148 24.33 11.03 3.28
N LEU A 149 23.81 12.01 2.54
CA LEU A 149 23.24 11.85 1.20
C LEU A 149 24.33 12.07 0.15
N THR A 150 24.76 11.00 -0.49
CA THR A 150 25.68 11.08 -1.62
C THR A 150 24.91 11.20 -2.92
N ARG A 151 25.11 12.31 -3.65
CA ARG A 151 24.59 12.47 -5.02
C ARG A 151 25.41 11.62 -5.98
N THR A 152 24.75 10.85 -6.82
CA THR A 152 25.34 10.06 -7.90
C THR A 152 24.49 10.21 -9.18
N GLU A 153 24.96 9.59 -10.25
CA GLU A 153 24.22 9.49 -11.51
C GLU A 153 24.04 8.02 -11.87
N ILE A 154 22.81 7.63 -12.17
CA ILE A 154 22.44 6.26 -12.54
C ILE A 154 21.66 6.36 -13.85
N GLU A 155 22.17 5.78 -14.94
CA GLU A 155 21.52 5.83 -16.26
C GLU A 155 21.20 7.26 -16.74
N GLY A 156 22.05 8.25 -16.38
CA GLY A 156 21.85 9.66 -16.71
C GLY A 156 20.81 10.39 -15.85
N VAL A 157 20.29 9.74 -14.81
CA VAL A 157 19.34 10.32 -13.85
C VAL A 157 20.05 10.62 -12.53
N PRO A 158 19.93 11.84 -11.98
CA PRO A 158 20.39 12.14 -10.64
C PRO A 158 19.71 11.24 -9.60
N ALA A 159 20.52 10.65 -8.74
CA ALA A 159 20.07 9.85 -7.61
C ALA A 159 20.81 10.26 -6.35
N TRP A 160 20.15 10.13 -5.20
CA TRP A 160 20.71 10.44 -3.90
C TRP A 160 20.65 9.19 -3.04
N ILE A 161 21.79 8.83 -2.47
CA ILE A 161 21.97 7.61 -1.68
C ILE A 161 22.20 8.02 -0.24
N ALA A 162 21.31 7.61 0.65
CA ALA A 162 21.48 7.70 2.10
C ALA A 162 22.24 6.46 2.56
N VAL A 163 23.44 6.66 3.12
CA VAL A 163 24.22 5.55 3.68
C VAL A 163 23.51 5.04 4.94
N GLU A 164 23.29 3.73 5.02
CA GLU A 164 22.79 3.07 6.23
C GLU A 164 23.97 2.40 6.97
N GLU A 165 23.96 2.46 8.30
CA GLU A 165 25.02 1.85 9.15
C GLU A 165 25.01 0.31 9.05
N GLU A 166 23.82 -0.28 8.83
CA GLU A 166 23.58 -1.71 8.62
C GLU A 166 22.54 -1.86 7.51
N GLY A 167 22.72 -2.81 6.59
CA GLY A 167 21.79 -3.04 5.47
C GLY A 167 22.24 -2.44 4.14
N GLU A 168 21.38 -2.50 3.13
CA GLU A 168 21.61 -1.86 1.83
C GLU A 168 21.21 -0.39 1.90
N ALA A 169 22.05 0.49 1.36
CA ALA A 169 21.78 1.92 1.34
C ALA A 169 20.43 2.25 0.67
N PHE A 170 19.70 3.20 1.25
CA PHE A 170 18.48 3.72 0.67
C PHE A 170 18.81 4.71 -0.46
N ALA A 171 18.09 4.63 -1.56
CA ALA A 171 18.23 5.54 -2.68
C ALA A 171 16.89 6.15 -3.07
N PHE A 172 16.93 7.37 -3.58
CA PHE A 172 15.81 7.96 -4.33
C PHE A 172 16.30 8.67 -5.59
N ALA A 173 15.44 8.76 -6.59
CA ALA A 173 15.72 9.37 -7.88
C ALA A 173 14.49 10.06 -8.48
N LEU A 174 14.73 11.06 -9.32
CA LEU A 174 13.72 11.85 -10.03
C LEU A 174 13.87 11.64 -11.56
N PRO A 175 13.44 10.49 -12.11
CA PRO A 175 13.62 10.16 -13.53
C PRO A 175 13.00 11.18 -14.50
N ASN A 176 11.93 11.87 -14.10
CA ASN A 176 11.27 12.91 -14.88
C ASN A 176 10.47 13.85 -13.95
N ASP A 177 9.76 14.82 -14.53
CA ASP A 177 9.07 15.89 -13.77
C ASP A 177 7.78 15.46 -13.07
N ARG A 178 7.42 14.16 -13.11
CA ARG A 178 6.19 13.63 -12.50
C ARG A 178 6.36 12.34 -11.72
N MET A 179 7.55 11.74 -11.76
CA MET A 179 7.81 10.42 -11.20
C MET A 179 9.01 10.49 -10.26
N MET A 180 8.84 9.92 -9.06
CA MET A 180 9.90 9.66 -8.12
C MET A 180 10.04 8.15 -7.94
N MET A 181 11.27 7.68 -7.77
CA MET A 181 11.58 6.29 -7.46
C MET A 181 12.34 6.23 -6.14
N ALA A 182 12.04 5.27 -5.28
CA ALA A 182 12.76 5.08 -4.03
C ALA A 182 12.79 3.60 -3.62
N GLY A 183 13.77 3.24 -2.79
CA GLY A 183 13.97 1.87 -2.32
C GLY A 183 15.43 1.64 -1.95
N THR A 184 15.89 0.39 -2.00
CA THR A 184 17.33 0.12 -1.88
C THR A 184 18.09 0.63 -3.11
N GLU A 185 19.39 0.87 -2.97
CA GLU A 185 20.23 1.33 -4.09
C GLU A 185 20.14 0.37 -5.29
N SER A 186 20.24 -0.94 -5.08
CA SER A 186 20.09 -1.94 -6.15
C SER A 186 18.71 -1.88 -6.80
N ALA A 187 17.64 -1.78 -6.02
CA ALA A 187 16.29 -1.68 -6.55
C ALA A 187 16.12 -0.43 -7.42
N VAL A 188 16.57 0.74 -6.96
CA VAL A 188 16.49 1.99 -7.72
C VAL A 188 17.34 1.93 -8.99
N ARG A 189 18.54 1.33 -8.93
CA ARG A 189 19.37 1.10 -10.13
C ARG A 189 18.64 0.28 -11.18
N GLU A 190 18.01 -0.83 -10.79
CA GLU A 190 17.25 -1.66 -11.72
C GLU A 190 16.02 -0.94 -12.26
N MET A 191 15.30 -0.20 -11.42
CA MET A 191 14.12 0.58 -11.84
C MET A 191 14.51 1.64 -12.88
N LEU A 192 15.61 2.36 -12.66
CA LEU A 192 16.13 3.35 -13.61
C LEU A 192 16.62 2.69 -14.91
N ALA A 193 17.28 1.54 -14.84
CA ALA A 193 17.69 0.78 -16.02
C ALA A 193 16.48 0.32 -16.86
N ARG A 194 15.41 -0.15 -16.22
CA ARG A 194 14.13 -0.49 -16.90
C ARG A 194 13.50 0.74 -17.53
N HIS A 195 13.46 1.86 -16.80
CA HIS A 195 12.93 3.12 -17.31
C HIS A 195 13.68 3.62 -18.55
N ALA A 196 15.01 3.60 -18.52
CA ALA A 196 15.85 4.07 -19.63
C ALA A 196 15.77 3.17 -20.87
N SER A 197 15.69 1.84 -20.67
CA SER A 197 15.68 0.86 -21.75
C SER A 197 14.29 0.53 -22.30
N GLY A 198 13.22 0.89 -21.57
CA GLY A 198 11.85 0.44 -21.86
C GLY A 198 11.64 -1.05 -21.59
N GLN A 199 12.54 -1.70 -20.86
CA GLN A 199 12.34 -3.07 -20.40
C GLN A 199 11.22 -3.14 -19.38
N LYS A 200 10.49 -4.25 -19.40
CA LYS A 200 9.37 -4.50 -18.50
C LYS A 200 9.85 -5.14 -17.19
N GLY A 201 9.35 -4.61 -16.09
CA GLY A 201 9.49 -5.12 -14.73
C GLY A 201 8.33 -6.06 -14.40
N LEU A 202 7.64 -5.78 -13.30
CA LEU A 202 6.50 -6.58 -12.80
C LEU A 202 5.37 -6.74 -13.84
N SER A 203 5.21 -5.78 -14.75
CA SER A 203 4.24 -5.85 -15.85
C SER A 203 4.47 -7.00 -16.84
N SER A 204 5.67 -7.59 -16.86
CA SER A 204 5.97 -8.77 -17.67
C SER A 204 5.45 -10.07 -17.04
N ASP A 205 5.12 -10.06 -15.75
CA ASP A 205 4.56 -11.19 -15.04
C ASP A 205 3.04 -11.26 -15.27
N ALA A 206 2.65 -12.04 -16.27
CA ALA A 206 1.23 -12.24 -16.62
C ALA A 206 0.39 -12.79 -15.45
N SER A 207 0.99 -13.56 -14.53
CA SER A 207 0.25 -14.08 -13.37
C SER A 207 -0.02 -13.00 -12.33
N MET A 208 0.93 -12.07 -12.12
CA MET A 208 0.72 -10.91 -11.26
C MET A 208 -0.31 -9.96 -11.86
N ILE A 209 -0.19 -9.66 -13.16
CA ILE A 209 -1.13 -8.77 -13.84
C ILE A 209 -2.55 -9.33 -13.77
N ALA A 210 -2.73 -10.63 -13.96
CA ALA A 210 -4.04 -11.26 -13.81
C ALA A 210 -4.65 -11.10 -12.41
N LEU A 211 -3.82 -10.98 -11.36
CA LEU A 211 -4.27 -10.68 -9.99
C LEU A 211 -4.56 -9.18 -9.80
N VAL A 212 -3.71 -8.29 -10.33
CA VAL A 212 -3.96 -6.83 -10.28
C VAL A 212 -5.28 -6.49 -10.98
N GLU A 213 -5.58 -7.12 -12.11
CA GLU A 213 -6.85 -7.01 -12.83
C GLU A 213 -8.05 -7.59 -12.04
N LYS A 214 -7.86 -8.22 -10.88
CA LYS A 214 -8.97 -8.58 -9.97
C LYS A 214 -9.35 -7.45 -9.02
N ALA A 215 -8.51 -6.42 -8.86
CA ALA A 215 -8.83 -5.28 -8.01
C ALA A 215 -10.10 -4.58 -8.52
N ARG A 216 -11.12 -4.48 -7.66
CA ARG A 216 -12.42 -3.91 -8.04
C ARG A 216 -12.35 -2.41 -8.28
N TYR A 217 -11.48 -1.74 -7.54
CA TYR A 217 -11.33 -0.28 -7.52
C TYR A 217 -9.92 0.11 -8.01
N PRO A 218 -9.66 0.07 -9.33
CA PRO A 218 -8.33 0.35 -9.87
C PRO A 218 -7.86 1.79 -9.66
N ASP A 219 -8.79 2.75 -9.49
CA ASP A 219 -8.53 4.17 -9.19
C ASP A 219 -8.77 4.53 -7.70
N GLY A 220 -8.79 3.52 -6.83
CA GLY A 220 -8.86 3.69 -5.38
C GLY A 220 -7.52 3.32 -4.74
N ALA A 221 -7.55 2.45 -3.73
CA ALA A 221 -6.35 1.73 -3.29
C ALA A 221 -6.49 0.25 -3.62
N TRP A 222 -5.39 -0.42 -3.90
CA TRP A 222 -5.37 -1.88 -4.02
C TRP A 222 -4.04 -2.46 -3.61
N PHE A 223 -4.06 -3.74 -3.26
CA PHE A 223 -2.91 -4.50 -2.81
C PHE A 223 -3.04 -5.95 -3.25
N VAL A 224 -1.96 -6.52 -3.75
CA VAL A 224 -1.87 -7.91 -4.19
C VAL A 224 -0.73 -8.57 -3.42
N VAL A 225 -1.02 -9.73 -2.84
CA VAL A 225 -0.03 -10.62 -2.23
C VAL A 225 -0.12 -11.97 -2.93
N ARG A 226 1.03 -12.48 -3.34
CA ARG A 226 1.18 -13.81 -3.93
C ARG A 226 1.94 -14.72 -3.00
N GLY A 227 1.59 -16.01 -3.05
CA GLY A 227 2.33 -17.03 -2.32
C GLY A 227 2.32 -16.75 -0.83
N ILE A 228 1.13 -16.49 -0.27
CA ILE A 228 0.94 -16.33 1.16
C ILE A 228 1.40 -17.64 1.81
N ASP A 229 2.63 -17.65 2.32
CA ASP A 229 3.10 -18.70 3.17
C ASP A 229 2.49 -18.44 4.55
N ALA A 230 1.75 -19.42 5.08
CA ALA A 230 1.36 -19.36 6.47
C ALA A 230 2.66 -19.38 7.29
N PRO A 231 3.04 -18.29 7.98
CA PRO A 231 4.18 -18.39 8.86
C PRO A 231 3.83 -19.46 9.91
N GLU A 232 4.80 -20.30 10.27
CA GLU A 232 4.84 -20.82 11.64
C GLU A 232 4.93 -19.57 12.53
N ALA A 233 3.77 -19.04 12.92
CA ALA A 233 3.72 -17.80 13.69
C ALA A 233 4.61 -17.96 14.93
N PRO A 234 5.56 -17.02 15.19
CA PRO A 234 6.31 -17.05 16.43
C PRO A 234 5.30 -17.03 17.58
N ALA A 235 5.49 -17.93 18.55
CA ALA A 235 4.56 -18.25 19.63
C ALA A 235 4.13 -17.07 20.55
N ALA A 236 4.55 -15.83 20.24
CA ALA A 236 4.21 -14.61 20.96
C ALA A 236 2.99 -13.85 20.40
N SER A 237 2.48 -14.20 19.21
CA SER A 237 1.16 -13.76 18.69
C SER A 237 0.07 -14.84 18.79
N ALA A 238 0.35 -15.90 19.56
CA ALA A 238 -0.53 -17.04 19.84
C ALA A 238 -1.73 -16.70 20.77
N SER A 239 -2.37 -15.55 20.55
CA SER A 239 -3.74 -15.28 20.99
C SER A 239 -4.75 -15.43 19.84
N GLY A 240 -4.28 -15.67 18.61
CA GLY A 240 -5.09 -15.88 17.41
C GLY A 240 -5.19 -17.34 16.94
N ASP A 241 -5.47 -18.29 17.84
CA ASP A 241 -5.75 -19.71 17.52
C ASP A 241 -7.13 -19.88 16.83
N GLY A 242 -7.42 -19.08 15.80
CA GLY A 242 -8.74 -18.94 15.20
C GLY A 242 -8.76 -18.98 13.66
N ALA A 243 -9.96 -18.80 13.10
CA ALA A 243 -10.26 -18.86 11.67
C ALA A 243 -9.30 -18.04 10.76
N MET A 244 -8.63 -17.01 11.27
CA MET A 244 -7.64 -16.23 10.52
C MET A 244 -6.34 -17.00 10.24
N GLY A 245 -5.85 -17.79 11.20
CA GLY A 245 -4.68 -18.66 10.96
C GLY A 245 -5.02 -19.77 9.96
N GLN A 246 -6.24 -20.30 10.05
CA GLN A 246 -6.74 -21.27 9.07
C GLN A 246 -6.90 -20.66 7.68
N LEU A 247 -7.41 -19.42 7.58
CA LEU A 247 -7.51 -18.70 6.31
C LEU A 247 -6.13 -18.51 5.65
N GLY A 248 -5.12 -18.14 6.44
CA GLY A 248 -3.73 -18.05 5.95
C GLY A 248 -3.18 -19.38 5.41
N SER A 249 -3.59 -20.51 5.98
CA SER A 249 -3.19 -21.84 5.47
C SER A 249 -3.89 -22.26 4.18
N LEU A 250 -5.12 -21.78 3.96
CA LEU A 250 -5.94 -22.14 2.80
C LEU A 250 -5.77 -21.16 1.63
N ALA A 251 -5.39 -19.91 1.89
CA ALA A 251 -5.15 -18.90 0.86
C ALA A 251 -3.76 -19.07 0.24
N GLU A 252 -3.67 -18.86 -1.07
CA GLU A 252 -2.42 -18.77 -1.81
C GLU A 252 -2.15 -17.34 -2.26
N ASN A 253 -3.18 -16.66 -2.79
CA ASN A 253 -3.06 -15.27 -3.21
C ASN A 253 -4.22 -14.44 -2.65
N LEU A 254 -3.95 -13.16 -2.41
CA LEU A 254 -4.92 -12.18 -1.93
C LEU A 254 -4.83 -10.94 -2.81
N VAL A 255 -5.98 -10.45 -3.24
CA VAL A 255 -6.14 -9.11 -3.81
C VAL A 255 -7.09 -8.36 -2.91
N MET A 256 -6.70 -7.18 -2.45
CA MET A 256 -7.56 -6.26 -1.71
C MET A 256 -7.70 -4.99 -2.53
N SER A 257 -8.88 -4.39 -2.52
CA SER A 257 -9.12 -3.08 -3.12
C SER A 257 -10.09 -2.28 -2.29
N ILE A 258 -9.90 -0.97 -2.28
CA ILE A 258 -10.64 0.00 -1.52
C ILE A 258 -11.11 1.09 -2.49
N GLY A 259 -12.41 1.32 -2.55
CA GLY A 259 -13.03 2.43 -3.28
C GLY A 259 -13.35 3.56 -2.32
N PHE A 260 -12.77 4.74 -2.52
CA PHE A 260 -13.04 5.90 -1.66
C PHE A 260 -14.38 6.54 -2.03
N GLN A 261 -15.21 6.82 -1.04
CA GLN A 261 -16.52 7.45 -1.17
C GLN A 261 -16.62 8.62 -0.18
N SER A 262 -17.46 9.62 -0.50
CA SER A 262 -17.64 10.78 0.39
C SER A 262 -18.24 10.46 1.76
N ASN A 263 -18.87 9.30 1.92
CA ASN A 263 -19.47 8.84 3.18
C ASN A 263 -18.74 7.62 3.78
N GLY A 264 -17.64 7.16 3.19
CA GLY A 264 -16.98 5.92 3.59
C GLY A 264 -16.03 5.32 2.57
N MET A 265 -15.78 4.01 2.67
CA MET A 265 -14.87 3.29 1.77
C MET A 265 -15.41 1.90 1.42
N ASP A 266 -15.71 1.64 0.15
CA ASP A 266 -15.96 0.27 -0.30
C ASP A 266 -14.70 -0.59 -0.10
N VAL A 267 -14.83 -1.78 0.46
CA VAL A 267 -13.72 -2.74 0.64
C VAL A 267 -14.06 -4.03 -0.08
N ASP A 268 -13.13 -4.54 -0.86
CA ASP A 268 -13.29 -5.77 -1.63
C ASP A 268 -12.01 -6.60 -1.54
N ALA A 269 -12.13 -7.86 -1.17
CA ALA A 269 -11.03 -8.81 -1.14
C ALA A 269 -11.36 -10.02 -2.03
N TYR A 270 -10.42 -10.42 -2.86
CA TYR A 270 -10.46 -11.61 -3.72
C TYR A 270 -9.37 -12.58 -3.27
N ILE A 271 -9.80 -13.73 -2.77
CA ILE A 271 -8.95 -14.72 -2.12
C ILE A 271 -8.88 -15.94 -3.04
N VAL A 272 -7.67 -16.26 -3.49
CA VAL A 272 -7.41 -17.46 -4.30
C VAL A 272 -6.97 -18.59 -3.36
N PRO A 273 -7.72 -19.71 -3.30
CA PRO A 273 -7.33 -20.87 -2.52
C PRO A 273 -6.04 -21.50 -3.05
N ARG A 274 -5.29 -22.10 -2.14
CA ARG A 274 -4.13 -22.94 -2.45
C ARG A 274 -4.54 -24.16 -3.26
N ALA A 275 -3.63 -24.63 -4.11
CA ALA A 275 -3.80 -25.92 -4.79
C ALA A 275 -4.25 -27.03 -3.82
N GLY A 276 -5.41 -27.63 -4.10
CA GLY A 276 -6.02 -28.70 -3.29
C GLY A 276 -7.04 -28.24 -2.25
N ALA A 277 -7.12 -26.94 -1.94
CA ALA A 277 -8.20 -26.37 -1.14
C ALA A 277 -9.40 -26.00 -2.02
N ALA A 278 -10.62 -26.21 -1.53
CA ALA A 278 -11.83 -25.78 -2.23
C ALA A 278 -12.15 -24.31 -1.89
N ALA A 279 -12.73 -23.57 -2.85
CA ALA A 279 -13.23 -22.22 -2.61
C ALA A 279 -14.28 -22.19 -1.48
N SER A 280 -15.12 -23.22 -1.39
CA SER A 280 -16.09 -23.38 -0.32
C SER A 280 -15.44 -23.46 1.07
N ASP A 281 -14.29 -24.12 1.21
CA ASP A 281 -13.59 -24.23 2.49
C ASP A 281 -13.07 -22.85 2.94
N VAL A 282 -12.48 -22.10 1.99
CA VAL A 282 -12.04 -20.71 2.23
C VAL A 282 -13.24 -19.84 2.60
N ALA A 283 -14.37 -19.99 1.91
CA ALA A 283 -15.58 -19.20 2.16
C ALA A 283 -16.16 -19.49 3.54
N ASP A 284 -16.23 -20.75 3.95
CA ASP A 284 -16.74 -21.16 5.25
C ASP A 284 -15.86 -20.68 6.40
N VAL A 285 -14.53 -20.79 6.26
CA VAL A 285 -13.57 -20.23 7.22
C VAL A 285 -13.69 -18.72 7.31
N THR A 286 -13.84 -18.03 6.17
CA THR A 286 -14.04 -16.58 6.13
C THR A 286 -15.35 -16.17 6.83
N ARG A 287 -16.47 -16.86 6.58
CA ARG A 287 -17.74 -16.62 7.28
C ARG A 287 -17.63 -16.88 8.78
N ALA A 288 -16.87 -17.90 9.19
CA ALA A 288 -16.59 -18.17 10.59
C ALA A 288 -15.76 -17.05 11.23
N ALA A 289 -14.76 -16.52 10.53
CA ALA A 289 -13.97 -15.37 10.99
C ALA A 289 -14.85 -14.13 11.16
N VAL A 290 -15.69 -13.80 10.18
CA VAL A 290 -16.66 -12.69 10.27
C VAL A 290 -17.62 -12.89 11.45
N SER A 291 -18.12 -14.11 11.66
CA SER A 291 -18.99 -14.43 12.79
C SER A 291 -18.28 -14.26 14.14
N ALA A 292 -17.00 -14.64 14.23
CA ALA A 292 -16.18 -14.43 15.42
C ALA A 292 -15.96 -12.93 15.71
N MET A 293 -15.67 -12.13 14.68
CA MET A 293 -15.57 -10.68 14.79
C MET A 293 -16.89 -10.08 15.30
N ARG A 294 -18.05 -10.53 14.78
CA ARG A 294 -19.37 -10.08 15.29
C ARG A 294 -19.53 -10.38 16.78
N MET A 295 -19.09 -11.54 17.24
CA MET A 295 -19.17 -11.86 18.67
C MET A 295 -18.32 -10.91 19.54
N GLN A 296 -17.16 -10.47 19.05
CA GLN A 296 -16.29 -9.53 19.74
C GLN A 296 -16.85 -8.10 19.70
N ALA A 297 -17.42 -7.71 18.56
CA ALA A 297 -18.03 -6.41 18.34
C ALA A 297 -19.37 -6.19 19.06
N LYS A 298 -19.89 -7.17 19.82
CA LYS A 298 -21.18 -7.03 20.54
C LYS A 298 -21.28 -5.77 21.43
N ALA A 299 -20.15 -5.28 21.94
CA ALA A 299 -20.09 -4.06 22.74
C ALA A 299 -20.08 -2.76 21.90
N GLU A 300 -19.93 -2.88 20.59
CA GLU A 300 -19.80 -1.78 19.62
C GLU A 300 -20.87 -1.92 18.53
N PRO A 301 -22.09 -1.38 18.74
CA PRO A 301 -23.21 -1.52 17.80
C PRO A 301 -22.87 -1.05 16.38
N ALA A 302 -22.09 0.03 16.25
CA ALA A 302 -21.67 0.53 14.95
C ALA A 302 -20.76 -0.46 14.21
N MET A 303 -19.88 -1.20 14.90
CA MET A 303 -19.07 -2.26 14.30
C MET A 303 -19.91 -3.51 13.97
N MET A 304 -20.97 -3.78 14.75
CA MET A 304 -21.90 -4.88 14.47
C MET A 304 -22.68 -4.70 13.17
N ASP A 305 -23.30 -3.52 12.97
CA ASP A 305 -24.04 -3.19 11.74
C ASP A 305 -23.19 -3.38 10.48
N VAL A 306 -21.92 -3.12 10.67
CA VAL A 306 -20.86 -3.18 9.70
C VAL A 306 -20.50 -4.64 9.43
N LEU A 307 -20.16 -5.43 10.44
CA LEU A 307 -19.87 -6.84 10.22
C LEU A 307 -21.07 -7.65 9.71
N ASP A 308 -22.31 -7.27 10.04
CA ASP A 308 -23.55 -7.94 9.59
C ASP A 308 -23.74 -7.97 8.08
N ALA A 309 -23.02 -7.10 7.42
CA ALA A 309 -23.33 -6.66 6.09
C ALA A 309 -22.22 -7.04 5.09
N VAL A 310 -21.09 -7.53 5.63
CA VAL A 310 -20.08 -8.30 4.88
C VAL A 310 -20.73 -9.43 4.09
N LYS A 311 -20.37 -9.51 2.81
CA LYS A 311 -20.69 -10.64 1.93
C LYS A 311 -19.48 -11.51 1.72
N VAL A 312 -19.70 -12.82 1.70
CA VAL A 312 -18.69 -13.83 1.39
C VAL A 312 -19.27 -14.75 0.32
N ASP A 313 -18.90 -14.49 -0.92
CA ASP A 313 -19.40 -15.15 -2.11
C ASP A 313 -18.31 -15.99 -2.77
N GLU A 314 -18.67 -17.15 -3.28
CA GLU A 314 -17.77 -17.96 -4.12
C GLU A 314 -17.85 -17.42 -5.56
N GLU A 315 -16.71 -17.04 -6.15
CA GLU A 315 -16.60 -16.55 -7.51
C GLU A 315 -15.70 -17.50 -8.33
N GLY A 316 -16.32 -18.53 -8.92
CA GLY A 316 -15.60 -19.55 -9.66
C GLY A 316 -14.72 -20.41 -8.74
N ALA A 317 -13.41 -20.29 -8.88
CA ALA A 317 -12.42 -21.00 -8.05
C ALA A 317 -11.88 -20.16 -6.89
N ALA A 318 -12.45 -18.98 -6.65
CA ALA A 318 -12.00 -18.04 -5.62
C ALA A 318 -13.13 -17.62 -4.70
N VAL A 319 -12.79 -16.90 -3.64
CA VAL A 319 -13.74 -16.31 -2.69
C VAL A 319 -13.64 -14.80 -2.74
N ARG A 320 -14.77 -14.13 -2.82
CA ARG A 320 -14.88 -12.69 -2.76
C ARG A 320 -15.53 -12.25 -1.45
N VAL A 321 -14.88 -11.32 -0.77
CA VAL A 321 -15.37 -10.69 0.45
C VAL A 321 -15.59 -9.22 0.14
N SER A 322 -16.78 -8.69 0.40
CA SER A 322 -17.07 -7.29 0.08
C SER A 322 -17.81 -6.56 1.19
N GLY A 323 -17.59 -5.23 1.23
CA GLY A 323 -17.97 -4.31 2.27
C GLY A 323 -17.83 -2.80 1.93
N PHE A 324 -18.08 -1.89 2.88
CA PHE A 324 -18.17 -0.38 2.79
C PHE A 324 -17.80 0.56 4.04
N MET A 325 -16.62 0.65 4.67
CA MET A 325 -16.33 1.47 5.92
C MET A 325 -17.04 2.83 6.07
N PRO A 326 -17.98 3.20 7.01
CA PRO A 326 -18.48 4.56 6.90
C PRO A 326 -17.39 5.48 7.48
N GLN A 327 -17.55 6.77 7.26
CA GLN A 327 -16.61 7.71 7.86
C GLN A 327 -16.63 7.70 9.40
N SER A 328 -17.78 7.43 10.03
CA SER A 328 -17.91 7.48 11.49
C SER A 328 -17.08 6.43 12.23
N LEU A 329 -16.85 5.25 11.64
CA LEU A 329 -16.00 4.24 12.28
C LEU A 329 -14.51 4.53 12.08
N MET A 330 -14.13 5.12 10.94
CA MET A 330 -12.74 5.49 10.69
C MET A 330 -12.24 6.49 11.72
N ALA A 331 -13.01 7.54 11.99
CA ALA A 331 -12.67 8.56 12.99
C ALA A 331 -12.54 7.99 14.42
N THR A 332 -13.26 6.91 14.74
CA THR A 332 -13.24 6.29 16.08
C THR A 332 -12.03 5.37 16.28
N ALA A 333 -11.55 4.74 15.20
CA ALA A 333 -10.40 3.82 15.26
C ALA A 333 -9.08 4.50 15.66
N HIS A 334 -8.98 5.83 15.52
CA HIS A 334 -7.80 6.62 15.90
C HIS A 334 -7.80 7.10 17.37
N GLY A 335 -8.87 6.79 18.13
CA GLY A 335 -9.01 7.18 19.54
C GLY A 335 -8.57 6.13 20.58
N PHE A 336 -7.99 5.01 20.14
CA PHE A 336 -7.51 3.90 20.99
C PHE A 336 -5.99 3.84 21.08
#